data_AF-A0A9E2LM32-F1
#
_entry.id   AF-A0A9E2LM32-F1
#
_cell.length_a   1.000
_cell.length_b   1.000
_cell.length_c   1.000
_cell.angle_alpha   90.00
_cell.angle_beta   90.00
_cell.angle_gamma   90.00
#
_symmetry.space_group_name_H-M   'P 1'
#
loop_
_entity.id
_entity.type
_entity.pdbx_description
1 polymer ?
#
loop_
_entity_poly.entity_id
_entity_poly.type
_entity_poly.pdbx_seq_one_letter_code
_entity_poly.pdbx_strand_id
1 'polypeptide(L)'
;MYKKIFENYVPICEQEVQDKRAILQFIKLNNDCLLRSNLIAHITSSAIVVNKKMDKVLFIHHNIYNSWGWVGGHNDGNPNLLEVAIKEAIEETGVTHITPYNNEVLGIDVIYVENHIKNGKFIGDHLHLNATFLLIADENEKLIIKEDENSGVKWFYINDVVNHVTEERIKTVYIKLLSRIKSF
;
A
#
# COMPACT_ATOMS: atom_id res chain seq x y z
N MET A 1 13.70 9.69 10.37
CA MET A 1 13.91 8.30 9.94
C MET A 1 13.10 8.02 8.67
N TYR A 2 11.77 8.18 8.69
CA TYR A 2 10.92 8.06 7.49
C TYR A 2 11.25 9.03 6.34
N LYS A 3 11.60 10.31 6.62
CA LYS A 3 11.92 11.29 5.55
C LYS A 3 13.01 10.80 4.58
N LYS A 4 14.03 10.13 5.14
CA LYS A 4 15.16 9.58 4.36
C LYS A 4 14.72 8.52 3.36
N ILE A 5 13.62 7.80 3.63
CA ILE A 5 13.06 6.82 2.69
C ILE A 5 12.69 7.53 1.39
N PHE A 6 11.91 8.62 1.48
CA PHE A 6 11.52 9.40 0.32
C PHE A 6 12.68 10.18 -0.31
N GLU A 7 13.58 10.76 0.51
CA GLU A 7 14.74 11.50 0.02
C GLU A 7 15.67 10.62 -0.82
N ASN A 8 15.92 9.39 -0.36
CA ASN A 8 16.84 8.45 -1.01
C ASN A 8 16.18 7.59 -2.09
N TYR A 9 14.85 7.50 -2.11
CA TYR A 9 14.13 6.72 -3.12
C TYR A 9 14.48 7.19 -4.53
N VAL A 10 14.85 6.28 -5.44
CA VAL A 10 15.17 6.61 -6.83
C VAL A 10 13.94 6.31 -7.69
N PRO A 11 13.25 7.34 -8.24
CA PRO A 11 12.10 7.14 -9.11
C PRO A 11 12.43 6.33 -10.35
N ILE A 12 11.53 5.43 -10.76
CA ILE A 12 11.71 4.58 -11.94
C ILE A 12 10.87 5.02 -13.15
N CYS A 13 9.96 5.98 -12.94
CA CYS A 13 9.11 6.53 -14.00
C CYS A 13 8.75 8.00 -13.70
N GLU A 14 8.20 8.70 -14.68
CA GLU A 14 7.80 10.11 -14.56
C GLU A 14 6.77 10.34 -13.44
N GLN A 15 5.84 9.41 -13.23
CA GLN A 15 4.86 9.49 -12.13
C GLN A 15 5.58 9.57 -10.77
N GLU A 16 6.53 8.68 -10.49
CA GLU A 16 7.25 8.70 -9.22
C GLU A 16 8.16 9.92 -9.06
N VAL A 17 8.64 10.52 -10.16
CA VAL A 17 9.39 11.79 -10.10
C VAL A 17 8.50 12.90 -9.59
N GLN A 18 7.26 13.00 -10.10
CA GLN A 18 6.30 14.01 -9.67
C GLN A 18 5.82 13.76 -8.24
N ASP A 19 5.49 12.50 -7.92
CA ASP A 19 5.01 12.12 -6.59
C ASP A 19 6.09 12.30 -5.53
N LYS A 20 7.36 11.97 -5.82
CA LYS A 20 8.48 12.26 -4.92
C LYS A 20 8.56 13.75 -4.59
N ARG A 21 8.42 14.63 -5.60
CA ARG A 21 8.45 16.09 -5.39
C ARG A 21 7.31 16.53 -4.48
N ALA A 22 6.08 16.07 -4.77
CA ALA A 22 4.90 16.40 -3.97
C ALA A 22 5.03 15.92 -2.52
N ILE A 23 5.43 14.66 -2.31
CA ILE A 23 5.63 14.06 -0.99
C ILE A 23 6.68 14.83 -0.19
N LEU A 24 7.86 15.10 -0.77
CA LEU A 24 8.93 15.83 -0.07
C LEU A 24 8.54 17.27 0.27
N GLN A 25 7.84 17.96 -0.64
CA GLN A 25 7.32 19.29 -0.37
C GLN A 25 6.30 19.27 0.77
N PHE A 26 5.38 18.31 0.78
CA PHE A 26 4.37 18.19 1.82
C PHE A 26 4.99 17.88 3.19
N ILE A 27 5.92 16.91 3.26
CA ILE A 27 6.65 16.54 4.49
C ILE A 27 7.47 17.70 5.06
N LYS A 28 7.98 18.60 4.19
CA LYS A 28 8.72 19.78 4.61
C LYS A 28 7.83 20.83 5.27
N LEU A 29 6.58 20.95 4.83
CA LEU A 29 5.65 22.00 5.27
C LEU A 29 4.72 21.53 6.39
N ASN A 30 4.52 20.22 6.56
CA ASN A 30 3.52 19.66 7.48
C ASN A 30 4.19 18.69 8.48
N ASN A 31 4.29 19.11 9.74
CA ASN A 31 4.86 18.29 10.81
C ASN A 31 3.95 17.14 11.24
N ASP A 32 2.65 17.25 10.97
CA ASP A 32 1.61 16.26 11.26
C ASP A 32 1.37 15.30 10.08
N CYS A 33 2.28 15.24 9.09
CA CYS A 33 2.15 14.41 7.90
C CYS A 33 2.02 12.90 8.15
N LEU A 34 2.24 12.41 9.37
CA LEU A 34 2.01 11.00 9.74
C LEU A 34 0.62 10.76 10.35
N LEU A 35 -0.18 11.80 10.55
CA LEU A 35 -1.44 11.73 11.30
C LEU A 35 -2.62 11.98 10.37
N ARG A 36 -3.63 11.11 10.45
CA ARG A 36 -4.92 11.28 9.76
C ARG A 36 -5.71 12.52 10.18
N SER A 37 -5.28 13.23 11.24
CA SER A 37 -5.79 14.56 11.58
C SER A 37 -5.45 15.61 10.52
N ASN A 38 -4.42 15.37 9.69
CA ASN A 38 -4.17 16.17 8.51
C ASN A 38 -5.16 15.76 7.40
N LEU A 39 -6.15 16.62 7.20
CA LEU A 39 -7.27 16.39 6.28
C LEU A 39 -6.90 16.59 4.81
N ILE A 40 -5.72 17.11 4.51
CA ILE A 40 -5.25 17.33 3.13
C ILE A 40 -4.51 16.08 2.64
N ALA A 41 -3.49 15.67 3.39
CA ALA A 41 -2.71 14.49 3.07
C ALA A 41 -1.97 13.93 4.27
N HIS A 42 -1.68 12.64 4.25
CA HIS A 42 -0.86 11.98 5.26
C HIS A 42 -0.19 10.73 4.70
N ILE A 43 0.91 10.33 5.33
CA ILE A 43 1.73 9.20 4.94
C ILE A 43 1.02 7.90 5.30
N THR A 44 1.07 6.98 4.34
CA THR A 44 0.61 5.60 4.48
C THR A 44 1.70 4.63 4.06
N SER A 45 1.54 3.38 4.48
CA SER A 45 2.44 2.30 4.12
C SER A 45 1.65 1.12 3.57
N SER A 46 2.01 0.67 2.37
CA SER A 46 1.39 -0.48 1.70
C SER A 46 2.39 -1.62 1.52
N ALA A 47 1.85 -2.81 1.25
CA ALA A 47 2.65 -3.96 0.86
C ALA A 47 2.11 -4.65 -0.39
N ILE A 48 3.00 -5.00 -1.30
CA ILE A 48 2.77 -6.07 -2.26
C ILE A 48 3.31 -7.35 -1.61
N VAL A 49 2.41 -8.26 -1.25
CA VAL A 49 2.77 -9.55 -0.65
C VAL A 49 2.81 -10.62 -1.74
N VAL A 50 3.98 -11.19 -2.00
CA VAL A 50 4.16 -12.26 -3.00
C VAL A 50 4.46 -13.60 -2.33
N ASN A 51 4.23 -14.69 -3.05
CA ASN A 51 4.66 -16.00 -2.59
C ASN A 51 6.18 -16.17 -2.82
N LYS A 52 6.76 -17.25 -2.28
CA LYS A 52 8.20 -17.56 -2.41
C LYS A 52 8.70 -17.64 -3.87
N LYS A 53 7.81 -18.00 -4.81
CA LYS A 53 8.13 -18.09 -6.25
C LYS A 53 7.99 -16.77 -7.00
N MET A 54 7.44 -15.74 -6.34
CA MET A 54 7.11 -14.45 -6.94
C MET A 54 6.23 -14.55 -8.21
N ASP A 55 5.39 -15.58 -8.31
CA ASP A 55 4.45 -15.76 -9.43
C ASP A 55 3.00 -15.41 -9.04
N LYS A 56 2.72 -15.32 -7.73
CA LYS A 56 1.43 -14.91 -7.18
C LYS A 56 1.57 -13.75 -6.20
N VAL A 57 0.50 -12.99 -6.09
CA VAL A 57 0.33 -11.86 -5.17
C VAL A 57 -0.94 -12.05 -4.35
N LEU A 58 -0.88 -11.70 -3.06
CA LEU A 58 -1.98 -11.77 -2.12
C LEU A 58 -2.71 -10.44 -2.09
N PHE A 59 -3.96 -10.44 -2.54
CA PHE A 59 -4.83 -9.26 -2.55
C PHE A 59 -6.02 -9.47 -1.61
N ILE A 60 -6.59 -8.37 -1.12
CA ILE A 60 -7.83 -8.34 -0.35
C ILE A 60 -8.96 -7.71 -1.16
N HIS A 61 -10.21 -8.11 -0.89
CA HIS A 61 -11.39 -7.48 -1.46
C HIS A 61 -11.90 -6.40 -0.50
N HIS A 62 -11.59 -5.13 -0.81
CA HIS A 62 -11.82 -4.00 0.08
C HIS A 62 -13.31 -3.63 0.13
N ASN A 63 -13.87 -3.49 1.34
CA ASN A 63 -15.31 -3.27 1.51
C ASN A 63 -15.77 -1.89 1.00
N ILE A 64 -14.92 -0.86 1.13
CA ILE A 64 -15.27 0.51 0.70
C ILE A 64 -15.22 0.65 -0.82
N TYR A 65 -14.17 0.12 -1.45
CA TYR A 65 -13.94 0.28 -2.89
C TYR A 65 -14.62 -0.80 -3.72
N ASN A 66 -15.06 -1.90 -3.09
CA ASN A 66 -15.60 -3.08 -3.77
C ASN A 66 -14.67 -3.53 -4.91
N SER A 67 -13.39 -3.67 -4.55
CA SER A 67 -12.28 -3.92 -5.47
C SER A 67 -11.24 -4.83 -4.82
N TRP A 68 -10.55 -5.64 -5.63
CA TRP A 68 -9.36 -6.33 -5.16
C TRP A 68 -8.17 -5.37 -5.16
N GLY A 69 -7.38 -5.37 -4.09
CA GLY A 69 -6.23 -4.49 -3.95
C GLY A 69 -5.14 -5.06 -3.05
N TRP A 70 -4.03 -4.34 -2.98
CA TRP A 70 -2.96 -4.57 -2.01
C TRP A 70 -3.47 -4.45 -0.56
N VAL A 71 -2.56 -4.64 0.39
CA VAL A 71 -2.79 -4.36 1.81
C VAL A 71 -2.01 -3.12 2.24
N GLY A 72 -2.45 -2.44 3.29
CA GLY A 72 -1.77 -1.25 3.77
C GLY A 72 -2.66 -0.31 4.54
N GLY A 73 -2.03 0.61 5.25
CA GLY A 73 -2.74 1.44 6.19
C GLY A 73 -2.01 2.73 6.57
N HIS A 74 -2.64 3.43 7.51
CA HIS A 74 -2.20 4.72 7.97
C HIS A 74 -1.05 4.56 8.96
N ASN A 75 -0.06 5.44 8.89
CA ASN A 75 1.07 5.38 9.81
C ASN A 75 0.72 5.83 11.23
N ASP A 76 -0.28 6.71 11.39
CA ASP A 76 -0.77 7.22 12.68
C ASP A 76 0.33 7.59 13.69
N GLY A 77 1.34 8.32 13.20
CA GLY A 77 2.47 8.77 14.00
C GLY A 77 3.63 7.77 14.10
N ASN A 78 3.47 6.53 13.65
CA ASN A 78 4.57 5.56 13.57
C ASN A 78 5.53 5.93 12.42
N PRO A 79 6.80 6.31 12.70
CA PRO A 79 7.77 6.70 11.68
C PRO A 79 8.45 5.50 11.00
N ASN A 80 8.13 4.26 11.38
CA ASN A 80 8.66 3.05 10.76
C ASN A 80 7.68 2.51 9.71
N LEU A 81 7.87 2.94 8.46
CA LEU A 81 6.93 2.63 7.37
C LEU A 81 6.86 1.12 7.07
N LEU A 82 8.00 0.42 7.11
CA LEU A 82 8.04 -1.02 6.84
C LEU A 82 7.31 -1.82 7.94
N GLU A 83 7.47 -1.42 9.20
CA GLU A 83 6.77 -2.04 10.32
C GLU A 83 5.25 -1.89 10.18
N VAL A 84 4.77 -0.70 9.79
CA VAL A 84 3.35 -0.48 9.50
C VAL A 84 2.90 -1.37 8.34
N ALA A 85 3.63 -1.42 7.22
CA ALA A 85 3.27 -2.27 6.08
C ALA A 85 3.17 -3.77 6.46
N ILE A 86 4.09 -4.28 7.30
CA ILE A 86 4.05 -5.66 7.80
C ILE A 86 2.85 -5.88 8.71
N LYS A 87 2.60 -4.96 9.66
CA LYS A 87 1.48 -5.04 10.59
C LYS A 87 0.14 -5.12 9.84
N GLU A 88 -0.08 -4.21 8.90
CA GLU A 88 -1.34 -4.17 8.13
C GLU A 88 -1.48 -5.42 7.25
N ALA A 89 -0.39 -5.91 6.65
CA ALA A 89 -0.43 -7.16 5.89
C ALA A 89 -0.83 -8.37 6.74
N ILE A 90 -0.37 -8.46 7.99
CA ILE A 90 -0.78 -9.52 8.93
C ILE A 90 -2.26 -9.35 9.30
N GLU A 91 -2.67 -8.15 9.70
CA GLU A 91 -4.02 -7.87 10.18
C GLU A 91 -5.09 -8.09 9.10
N GLU A 92 -4.83 -7.67 7.86
CA GLU A 92 -5.81 -7.70 6.78
C GLU A 92 -5.93 -9.07 6.10
N THR A 93 -4.91 -9.93 6.21
CA THR A 93 -4.87 -11.21 5.47
C THR A 93 -4.86 -12.45 6.34
N GLY A 94 -4.53 -12.32 7.63
CA GLY A 94 -4.40 -13.43 8.57
C GLY A 94 -3.12 -14.26 8.42
N VAL A 95 -2.25 -13.96 7.44
CA VAL A 95 -0.94 -14.62 7.36
C VAL A 95 -0.05 -14.15 8.50
N THR A 96 0.78 -15.05 9.02
CA THR A 96 1.55 -14.80 10.26
C THR A 96 3.05 -14.75 10.02
N HIS A 97 3.54 -15.48 9.01
CA HIS A 97 4.97 -15.51 8.67
C HIS A 97 5.24 -14.65 7.44
N ILE A 98 5.32 -13.34 7.67
CA ILE A 98 5.70 -12.37 6.64
C ILE A 98 7.15 -11.94 6.85
N THR A 99 7.93 -11.94 5.76
CA THR A 99 9.27 -11.37 5.75
C THR A 99 9.42 -10.35 4.63
N PRO A 100 10.07 -9.20 4.87
CA PRO A 100 10.42 -8.30 3.77
C PRO A 100 11.39 -9.00 2.80
N TYR A 101 11.20 -8.79 1.49
CA TYR A 101 12.19 -9.21 0.49
C TYR A 101 13.53 -8.50 0.73
N ASN A 102 13.45 -7.20 1.03
CA ASN A 102 14.53 -6.38 1.57
C ASN A 102 13.91 -5.17 2.31
N ASN A 103 14.75 -4.32 2.89
CA ASN A 103 14.30 -3.13 3.64
C ASN A 103 14.05 -1.91 2.74
N GLU A 104 14.04 -2.07 1.40
CA GLU A 104 13.87 -0.98 0.45
C GLU A 104 12.39 -0.78 0.06
N VAL A 105 12.08 0.43 -0.37
CA VAL A 105 10.76 0.75 -0.92
C VAL A 105 10.66 0.24 -2.35
N LEU A 106 9.60 -0.52 -2.64
CA LEU A 106 9.26 -1.02 -3.96
C LEU A 106 8.71 0.09 -4.87
N GLY A 107 8.00 1.06 -4.31
CA GLY A 107 7.48 2.22 -5.04
C GLY A 107 6.84 3.25 -4.13
N ILE A 108 6.71 4.47 -4.64
CA ILE A 108 6.01 5.57 -3.97
C ILE A 108 4.91 6.15 -4.85
N ASP A 109 3.84 6.59 -4.22
CA ASP A 109 2.63 7.04 -4.92
C ASP A 109 1.91 8.12 -4.12
N VAL A 110 1.37 9.14 -4.79
CA VAL A 110 0.35 10.04 -4.23
C VAL A 110 -1.00 9.54 -4.69
N ILE A 111 -1.77 8.99 -3.76
CA ILE A 111 -3.03 8.31 -4.06
C ILE A 111 -4.18 9.19 -3.61
N TYR A 112 -5.12 9.43 -4.53
CA TYR A 112 -6.37 10.10 -4.20
C TYR A 112 -7.31 9.14 -3.49
N VAL A 113 -7.86 9.58 -2.37
CA VAL A 113 -8.89 8.87 -1.61
C VAL A 113 -10.20 9.64 -1.77
N GLU A 114 -11.18 8.99 -2.40
CA GLU A 114 -12.54 9.52 -2.49
C GLU A 114 -13.19 9.53 -1.10
N ASN A 115 -13.98 10.56 -0.83
CA ASN A 115 -14.76 10.65 0.39
C ASN A 115 -15.64 9.41 0.59
N HIS A 116 -15.82 9.05 1.85
CA HIS A 116 -16.57 7.86 2.22
C HIS A 116 -17.09 7.98 3.66
N ILE A 117 -17.93 7.02 4.05
CA ILE A 117 -18.41 6.89 5.43
C ILE A 117 -17.69 5.71 6.08
N LYS A 118 -16.98 5.96 7.18
CA LYS A 118 -16.39 4.91 8.04
C LYS A 118 -16.90 5.05 9.46
N ASN A 119 -17.45 3.99 10.03
CA ASN A 119 -18.01 3.96 11.39
C ASN A 119 -19.03 5.11 11.66
N GLY A 120 -19.89 5.39 10.68
CA GLY A 120 -20.90 6.45 10.76
C GLY A 120 -20.37 7.88 10.66
N LYS A 121 -19.08 8.07 10.35
CA LYS A 121 -18.44 9.38 10.19
C LYS A 121 -18.09 9.63 8.72
N PHE A 122 -18.38 10.84 8.26
CA PHE A 122 -17.95 11.32 6.94
C PHE A 122 -16.44 11.60 6.96
N ILE A 123 -15.72 11.01 6.02
CA ILE A 123 -14.30 11.24 5.76
C ILE A 123 -14.23 11.97 4.43
N GLY A 124 -13.65 13.17 4.43
CA GLY A 124 -13.52 13.99 3.22
C GLY A 124 -12.48 13.44 2.26
N ASP A 125 -12.53 13.93 1.02
CA ASP A 125 -11.49 13.70 0.01
C ASP A 125 -10.11 14.11 0.55
N HIS A 126 -9.10 13.28 0.33
CA HIS A 126 -7.74 13.56 0.76
C HIS A 126 -6.74 12.74 -0.06
N LEU A 127 -5.45 12.91 0.25
CA LEU A 127 -4.35 12.20 -0.40
C LEU A 127 -3.60 11.30 0.59
N HIS A 128 -3.32 10.08 0.16
CA HIS A 128 -2.32 9.23 0.79
C HIS A 128 -0.95 9.45 0.14
N LEU A 129 0.06 9.73 0.96
CA LEU A 129 1.47 9.84 0.56
C LEU A 129 2.16 8.51 0.82
N ASN A 130 2.04 7.59 -0.13
CA ASN A 130 2.24 6.18 0.11
C ASN A 130 3.67 5.72 -0.18
N ALA A 131 4.18 4.84 0.69
CA ALA A 131 5.36 4.03 0.43
C ALA A 131 4.97 2.53 0.40
N THR A 132 5.32 1.84 -0.67
CA THR A 132 5.00 0.42 -0.85
C THR A 132 6.24 -0.45 -0.63
N PHE A 133 6.10 -1.54 0.13
CA PHE A 133 7.15 -2.52 0.37
C PHE A 133 6.84 -3.86 -0.30
N LEU A 134 7.89 -4.63 -0.63
CA LEU A 134 7.74 -6.01 -1.12
C LEU A 134 7.90 -6.98 0.04
N LEU A 135 6.86 -7.75 0.31
CA LEU A 135 6.83 -8.75 1.37
C LEU A 135 6.66 -10.15 0.78
N ILE A 136 7.16 -11.16 1.48
CA ILE A 136 7.06 -12.57 1.11
C ILE A 136 6.31 -13.31 2.21
N ALA A 137 5.33 -14.13 1.81
CA ALA A 137 4.58 -15.04 2.68
C ALA A 137 4.46 -16.43 2.06
N ASP A 138 4.08 -17.44 2.86
CA ASP A 138 3.78 -18.77 2.33
C ASP A 138 2.36 -18.79 1.72
N GLU A 139 2.23 -19.22 0.46
CA GLU A 139 0.92 -19.29 -0.19
C GLU A 139 -0.03 -20.33 0.39
N ASN A 140 0.48 -21.23 1.24
CA ASN A 140 -0.29 -22.26 1.92
C ASN A 140 -0.73 -21.85 3.33
N GLU A 141 -0.33 -20.66 3.82
CA GLU A 141 -0.84 -20.15 5.08
C GLU A 141 -2.35 -19.91 5.02
N LYS A 142 -3.00 -20.11 6.17
CA LYS A 142 -4.44 -19.87 6.29
C LYS A 142 -4.72 -18.38 6.14
N LEU A 143 -5.60 -18.05 5.21
CA LEU A 143 -6.09 -16.70 5.01
C LEU A 143 -7.31 -16.43 5.90
N ILE A 144 -7.39 -15.23 6.45
CA ILE A 144 -8.48 -14.78 7.32
C ILE A 144 -8.86 -13.36 6.90
N ILE A 145 -10.15 -13.14 6.68
CA ILE A 145 -10.69 -11.80 6.41
C ILE A 145 -10.67 -10.95 7.68
N LYS A 146 -10.54 -9.64 7.51
CA LYS A 146 -10.77 -8.65 8.55
C LYS A 146 -12.09 -7.96 8.22
N GLU A 147 -13.19 -8.45 8.80
CA GLU A 147 -14.56 -8.13 8.37
C GLU A 147 -14.88 -6.63 8.35
N ASP A 148 -14.23 -5.83 9.20
CA ASP A 148 -14.39 -4.38 9.26
C ASP A 148 -13.68 -3.63 8.11
N GLU A 149 -12.81 -4.30 7.34
CA GLU A 149 -12.01 -3.71 6.26
C GLU A 149 -12.19 -4.42 4.92
N ASN A 150 -12.28 -5.75 4.93
CA ASN A 150 -12.35 -6.58 3.73
C ASN A 150 -13.33 -7.75 3.87
N SER A 151 -13.70 -8.31 2.72
CA SER A 151 -14.65 -9.43 2.57
C SER A 151 -14.05 -10.62 1.83
N GLY A 152 -12.75 -10.58 1.52
CA GLY A 152 -12.04 -11.64 0.84
C GLY A 152 -10.54 -11.44 0.90
N VAL A 153 -9.81 -12.54 0.95
CA VAL A 153 -8.33 -12.57 0.89
C VAL A 153 -7.96 -13.72 -0.04
N LYS A 154 -7.16 -13.44 -1.07
CA LYS A 154 -6.87 -14.44 -2.10
C LYS A 154 -5.55 -14.20 -2.80
N TRP A 155 -4.88 -15.31 -3.12
CA TRP A 155 -3.74 -15.34 -4.04
C TRP A 155 -4.19 -15.30 -5.50
N PHE A 156 -3.62 -14.38 -6.27
CA PHE A 156 -3.79 -14.26 -7.71
C PHE A 156 -2.45 -14.41 -8.41
N TYR A 157 -2.45 -14.97 -9.61
CA TYR A 157 -1.28 -14.86 -10.48
C TYR A 157 -1.01 -13.40 -10.80
N ILE A 158 0.26 -12.98 -10.78
CA ILE A 158 0.66 -11.60 -11.05
C ILE A 158 0.16 -11.11 -12.41
N ASN A 159 0.09 -12.00 -13.41
CA ASN A 159 -0.38 -11.66 -14.75
C ASN A 159 -1.90 -11.49 -14.86
N ASP A 160 -2.66 -11.87 -13.84
CA ASP A 160 -4.12 -11.85 -13.85
C ASP A 160 -4.72 -10.86 -12.84
N VAL A 161 -4.02 -10.58 -11.74
CA VAL A 161 -4.57 -9.80 -10.60
C VAL A 161 -5.19 -8.46 -11.00
N VAL A 162 -4.61 -7.74 -11.97
CA VAL A 162 -5.11 -6.43 -12.41
C VAL A 162 -6.49 -6.51 -13.05
N ASN A 163 -6.89 -7.67 -13.59
CA ASN A 163 -8.23 -7.90 -14.13
C ASN A 163 -9.31 -7.93 -13.02
N HIS A 164 -8.91 -8.12 -11.76
CA HIS A 164 -9.79 -8.13 -10.59
C HIS A 164 -9.84 -6.77 -9.87
N VAL A 165 -9.04 -5.81 -10.33
CA VAL A 165 -9.06 -4.43 -9.84
C VAL A 165 -10.11 -3.65 -10.64
N THR A 166 -11.08 -3.07 -9.97
CA THR A 166 -12.14 -2.23 -10.56
C THR A 166 -11.81 -0.74 -10.51
N GLU A 167 -10.86 -0.34 -9.65
CA GLU A 167 -10.40 1.03 -9.52
C GLU A 167 -9.42 1.41 -10.65
N GLU A 168 -9.91 2.04 -11.72
CA GLU A 168 -9.09 2.33 -12.91
C GLU A 168 -7.83 3.17 -12.62
N ARG A 169 -7.91 4.11 -11.67
CA ARG A 169 -6.78 5.01 -11.34
C ARG A 169 -5.60 4.23 -10.74
N ILE A 170 -5.86 3.28 -9.84
CA ILE A 170 -4.81 2.55 -9.13
C ILE A 170 -4.19 1.42 -9.98
N LYS A 171 -4.86 0.97 -11.04
CA LYS A 171 -4.31 -0.06 -11.95
C LYS A 171 -2.92 0.30 -12.47
N THR A 172 -2.68 1.56 -12.78
CA THR A 172 -1.37 2.03 -13.25
C THR A 172 -0.26 1.83 -12.21
N VAL A 173 -0.59 2.04 -10.93
CA VAL A 173 0.31 1.78 -9.79
C VAL A 173 0.59 0.28 -9.68
N TYR A 174 -0.44 -0.57 -9.71
CA TYR A 174 -0.25 -2.02 -9.65
C TYR A 174 0.58 -2.54 -10.82
N ILE A 175 0.30 -2.11 -12.06
CA ILE A 175 1.06 -2.51 -13.24
C ILE A 175 2.54 -2.13 -13.09
N LYS A 176 2.85 -0.91 -12.62
CA LYS A 176 4.22 -0.45 -12.34
C LYS A 176 4.92 -1.38 -11.35
N LEU A 177 4.31 -1.60 -10.17
CA LEU A 177 4.93 -2.38 -9.09
C LEU A 177 5.12 -3.84 -9.48
N LEU A 178 4.10 -4.46 -10.09
CA LEU A 178 4.17 -5.85 -10.55
C LEU A 178 5.18 -6.04 -11.68
N SER A 179 5.35 -5.06 -12.56
CA SER A 179 6.39 -5.08 -13.59
C SER A 179 7.79 -5.02 -12.99
N ARG A 180 7.97 -4.23 -11.92
CA ARG A 180 9.24 -4.18 -11.17
C ARG A 180 9.56 -5.50 -10.49
N ILE A 181 8.57 -6.16 -9.87
CA ILE A 181 8.75 -7.47 -9.24
C ILE A 181 9.21 -8.52 -10.26
N LYS A 182 8.66 -8.52 -11.48
CA LYS A 182 9.08 -9.42 -12.56
C LYS A 182 10.53 -9.23 -13.03
N SER A 183 11.18 -8.13 -12.63
CA SER A 183 12.58 -7.85 -12.96
C SER A 183 13.57 -8.30 -11.89
N PHE A 184 13.08 -8.79 -10.75
CA PHE A 184 13.89 -9.41 -9.70
C PHE A 184 14.17 -10.88 -10.03
#